data_AF-A0A953X788-F1
#
_entry.id   AF-A0A953X788-F1
#
_cell.length_a   1.000
_cell.length_b   1.000
_cell.length_c   1.000
_cell.angle_alpha   90.00
_cell.angle_beta   90.00
_cell.angle_gamma   90.00
#
_symmetry.space_group_name_H-M   'P 1'
#
loop_
_entity.id
_entity.type
_entity.pdbx_description
1 polymer ?
#
loop_
_entity_poly.entity_id
_entity_poly.type
_entity_poly.pdbx_seq_one_letter_code
_entity_poly.pdbx_strand_id
1 'polypeptide(L)'
;LTIWNAIGLGRWALDRTPAPAGPVRVGAVSGAFFLIHRADYEKLGGFDEGYFLHVEDVDLCRRAIEAGGSVTYQPLAGALHYGSTSDAPGAMIQRHKADGLKRYFRKFSKGLPEKLAAALLMPLIGFALRHRV
;
A
#
# COMPACT_ATOMS: atom_id res chain seq x y z
N LEU A 1 -2.85 6.60 0.14
CA LEU A 1 -4.07 5.93 0.65
C LEU A 1 -4.69 6.78 1.76
N THR A 2 -5.98 7.12 1.66
CA THR A 2 -6.77 7.76 2.74
C THR A 2 -7.65 6.73 3.43
N ILE A 3 -8.19 7.05 4.62
CA ILE A 3 -9.06 6.13 5.36
C ILE A 3 -10.34 5.83 4.57
N TRP A 4 -10.87 6.81 3.84
CA TRP A 4 -12.05 6.69 2.98
C TRP A 4 -11.83 5.67 1.86
N ASN A 5 -10.67 5.73 1.19
CA ASN A 5 -10.31 4.76 0.16
C ASN A 5 -10.15 3.35 0.75
N ALA A 6 -9.67 3.23 2.00
CA ALA A 6 -9.50 1.92 2.65
C ALA A 6 -10.82 1.28 3.08
N ILE A 7 -11.87 2.05 3.37
CA ILE A 7 -13.21 1.51 3.67
C ILE A 7 -14.13 1.41 2.44
N GLY A 8 -13.58 1.50 1.23
CA GLY A 8 -14.35 1.30 -0.01
C GLY A 8 -15.16 2.52 -0.46
N LEU A 9 -14.97 3.69 0.16
CA LEU A 9 -15.57 4.96 -0.29
C LEU A 9 -14.72 5.66 -1.37
N GLY A 10 -13.70 4.98 -1.91
CA GLY A 10 -12.89 5.45 -3.03
C GLY A 10 -12.26 4.28 -3.80
N ARG A 11 -11.64 4.56 -4.95
CA ARG A 11 -10.98 3.54 -5.77
C ARG A 11 -9.65 3.12 -5.12
N TRP A 12 -9.56 1.86 -4.71
CA TRP A 12 -8.41 1.30 -3.98
C TRP A 12 -7.45 0.52 -4.88
N ALA A 13 -7.99 -0.36 -5.72
CA ALA A 13 -7.24 -1.14 -6.70
C ALA A 13 -7.69 -0.78 -8.12
N LEU A 14 -6.73 -0.76 -9.05
CA LEU A 14 -6.97 -0.53 -10.47
C LEU A 14 -6.86 -1.82 -11.29
N ASP A 15 -6.77 -2.97 -10.62
CA ASP A 15 -6.62 -4.32 -11.20
C ASP A 15 -7.71 -4.69 -12.22
N ARG A 16 -8.92 -4.15 -12.06
CA ARG A 16 -10.05 -4.35 -12.98
C ARG A 16 -10.25 -3.22 -13.99
N THR A 17 -9.29 -2.31 -14.09
CA THR A 17 -9.35 -1.16 -15.01
C THR A 17 -8.53 -1.49 -16.25
N PRO A 18 -9.03 -1.20 -17.46
CA PRO A 18 -8.20 -1.29 -18.66
C PRO A 18 -6.91 -0.49 -18.49
N ALA A 19 -5.80 -1.02 -18.99
CA ALA A 19 -4.54 -0.32 -18.97
C ALA A 19 -4.68 1.03 -19.72
N PRO A 20 -4.14 2.14 -19.16
CA PRO A 20 -4.13 3.42 -19.85
C PRO A 20 -3.29 3.33 -21.14
N ALA A 21 -3.57 4.20 -22.10
CA ALA A 21 -2.84 4.26 -23.38
C ALA A 21 -1.37 4.69 -23.24
N GLY A 22 -0.99 5.26 -22.10
CA GLY A 22 0.37 5.71 -21.82
C GLY A 22 0.63 5.84 -20.32
N PRO A 23 1.81 6.34 -19.94
CA PRO A 23 2.19 6.48 -18.54
C PRO A 23 1.25 7.44 -17.79
N VAL A 24 0.79 7.02 -16.61
CA VAL A 24 -0.10 7.83 -15.77
C VAL A 24 0.41 7.92 -14.34
N ARG A 25 0.21 9.08 -13.71
CA ARG A 25 0.51 9.24 -12.29
C ARG A 25 -0.51 8.47 -11.45
N VAL A 26 -0.01 7.77 -10.44
CA VAL A 26 -0.81 6.97 -9.51
C VAL A 26 -0.36 7.22 -8.06
N GLY A 27 -1.18 6.81 -7.10
CA GLY A 27 -0.84 6.96 -5.68
C GLY A 27 0.12 5.89 -5.15
N ALA A 28 0.18 4.73 -5.82
CA ALA A 28 1.06 3.62 -5.49
C ALA A 28 1.15 2.65 -6.68
N VAL A 29 2.24 1.88 -6.74
CA VAL A 29 2.41 0.70 -7.59
C VAL A 29 2.76 -0.50 -6.71
N SER A 30 2.63 -1.72 -7.24
CA SER A 30 2.98 -2.92 -6.48
C SER A 30 4.50 -3.02 -6.28
N GLY A 31 4.92 -3.33 -5.05
CA GLY A 31 6.32 -3.65 -4.73
C GLY A 31 6.84 -4.90 -5.43
N ALA A 32 5.96 -5.76 -5.97
CA ALA A 32 6.37 -6.96 -6.72
C ALA A 32 7.07 -6.63 -8.05
N PHE A 33 6.80 -5.45 -8.63
CA PHE A 33 7.44 -5.01 -9.86
C PHE A 33 7.44 -3.49 -9.95
N PHE A 34 8.56 -2.87 -9.57
CA PHE A 34 8.78 -1.43 -9.67
C PHE A 34 10.25 -1.10 -9.93
N LEU A 35 10.51 0.13 -10.35
CA LEU A 35 11.85 0.68 -10.51
C LEU A 35 11.91 2.02 -9.79
N ILE A 36 13.01 2.27 -9.09
CA ILE A 36 13.32 3.54 -8.44
C ILE A 36 14.79 3.87 -8.65
N HIS A 37 15.12 5.14 -8.82
CA HIS A 37 16.51 5.57 -8.88
C HIS A 37 17.18 5.33 -7.52
N ARG A 38 18.39 4.74 -7.53
CA ARG A 38 19.08 4.36 -6.29
C ARG A 38 19.23 5.53 -5.32
N ALA A 39 19.63 6.70 -5.81
CA ALA A 39 19.81 7.88 -4.97
C ALA A 39 18.49 8.35 -4.32
N ASP A 40 17.35 8.20 -5.02
CA ASP A 40 16.04 8.54 -4.45
C ASP A 40 15.62 7.51 -3.40
N TYR A 41 15.88 6.22 -3.65
CA TYR A 41 15.62 5.16 -2.68
C TYR A 41 16.42 5.36 -1.38
N GLU A 42 17.72 5.65 -1.50
CA GLU A 42 18.59 5.94 -0.36
C GLU A 42 18.17 7.23 0.37
N LYS A 43 17.82 8.31 -0.37
CA LYS A 43 17.31 9.56 0.21
C LYS A 43 16.01 9.35 0.99
N LEU A 44 15.15 8.45 0.54
CA LEU A 44 13.90 8.10 1.23
C LEU A 44 14.13 7.19 2.44
N GLY A 45 15.34 6.65 2.64
CA GLY A 45 15.65 5.67 3.68
C GLY A 45 15.17 4.25 3.34
N GLY A 46 14.97 3.94 2.06
CA GLY A 46 14.53 2.63 1.59
C GLY A 46 13.14 2.21 2.05
N PHE A 47 12.89 0.89 2.12
CA PHE A 47 11.70 0.35 2.78
C PHE A 47 11.76 0.58 4.29
N ASP A 48 10.60 0.87 4.89
CA ASP A 48 10.48 1.00 6.35
C ASP A 48 10.44 -0.41 6.96
N GLU A 49 11.52 -0.83 7.62
CA GLU A 49 11.68 -2.16 8.22
C GLU A 49 10.66 -2.47 9.34
N GLY A 50 9.90 -1.47 9.78
CA GLY A 50 8.77 -1.70 10.68
C GLY A 50 7.55 -2.34 10.01
N TYR A 51 7.58 -2.53 8.69
CA TYR A 51 6.68 -3.43 7.95
C TYR A 51 7.41 -4.74 7.68
N PHE A 52 6.86 -5.86 8.16
CA PHE A 52 7.39 -7.18 7.83
C PHE A 52 6.88 -7.68 6.47
N LEU A 53 5.58 -7.51 6.22
CA LEU A 53 4.91 -8.00 5.01
C LEU A 53 3.64 -7.17 4.74
N HIS A 54 3.51 -6.68 3.51
CA HIS A 54 2.43 -5.82 2.99
C HIS A 54 2.43 -4.38 3.50
N VAL A 55 2.02 -3.48 2.59
CA VAL A 55 1.87 -2.03 2.78
C VAL A 55 3.20 -1.26 2.80
N GLU A 56 4.35 -1.94 2.80
CA GLU A 56 5.68 -1.34 2.70
C GLU A 56 5.89 -0.58 1.38
N ASP A 57 5.32 -1.09 0.30
CA ASP A 57 5.36 -0.50 -1.03
C ASP A 57 4.48 0.76 -1.13
N VAL A 58 3.27 0.71 -0.56
CA VAL A 58 2.38 1.86 -0.43
C VAL A 58 3.00 2.96 0.44
N ASP A 59 3.69 2.60 1.52
CA ASP A 59 4.44 3.51 2.38
C ASP A 59 5.57 4.21 1.61
N LEU A 60 6.40 3.45 0.88
CA LEU A 60 7.48 3.99 0.05
C LEU A 60 6.94 4.94 -1.02
N CYS A 61 5.88 4.53 -1.73
CA CYS A 61 5.19 5.38 -2.72
C CYS A 61 4.69 6.69 -2.10
N ARG A 62 4.08 6.61 -0.91
CA ARG A 62 3.57 7.79 -0.21
C ARG A 62 4.71 8.73 0.18
N ARG A 63 5.81 8.21 0.74
CA ARG A 63 7.00 9.02 1.08
C ARG A 63 7.63 9.66 -0.14
N ALA A 64 7.73 8.95 -1.26
CA ALA A 64 8.24 9.52 -2.50
C ALA A 64 7.41 10.73 -2.96
N ILE A 65 6.07 10.64 -2.89
CA ILE A 65 5.17 11.75 -3.22
C ILE A 65 5.32 12.91 -2.23
N GLU A 66 5.38 12.63 -0.91
CA GLU A 66 5.54 13.67 0.12
C GLU A 66 6.92 14.36 0.06
N ALA A 67 7.94 13.71 -0.51
CA ALA A 67 9.24 14.28 -0.80
C ALA A 67 9.29 15.12 -2.10
N GLY A 68 8.14 15.36 -2.75
CA GLY A 68 8.03 16.12 -3.99
C GLY A 68 8.23 15.29 -5.27
N GLY A 69 8.40 13.96 -5.14
CA GLY A 69 8.49 13.05 -6.27
C GLY A 69 7.13 12.66 -6.84
N SER A 70 7.13 11.65 -7.71
CA SER A 70 5.89 11.08 -8.28
C SER A 70 6.00 9.58 -8.47
N VAL A 71 4.85 8.91 -8.44
CA VAL A 71 4.74 7.48 -8.77
C VAL A 71 3.98 7.37 -10.09
N THR A 72 4.56 6.64 -11.05
CA THR A 72 4.02 6.50 -12.41
C THR A 72 3.82 5.04 -12.73
N TYR A 73 2.63 4.71 -13.24
CA TYR A 73 2.35 3.42 -13.84
C TYR A 73 2.71 3.46 -15.33
N GLN A 74 3.54 2.52 -15.79
CA GLN A 74 3.97 2.38 -17.17
C GLN A 74 3.28 1.14 -17.79
N PRO A 75 2.25 1.30 -18.64
CA PRO A 75 1.48 0.17 -19.18
C PRO A 75 2.30 -0.77 -20.08
N LEU A 76 3.41 -0.30 -20.65
CA LEU A 76 4.29 -1.11 -21.51
C LEU A 76 5.35 -1.90 -20.73
N ALA A 77 5.50 -1.66 -19.43
CA ALA A 77 6.40 -2.41 -18.57
C ALA A 77 5.58 -3.39 -17.72
N GLY A 78 5.68 -4.68 -18.05
CA GLY A 78 4.90 -5.73 -17.39
C GLY A 78 5.76 -6.88 -16.91
N ALA A 79 5.32 -7.51 -15.82
CA ALA A 79 5.87 -8.77 -15.31
C ALA A 79 4.72 -9.67 -14.83
N LEU A 80 4.91 -10.97 -14.91
CA LEU A 80 3.98 -11.95 -14.36
C LEU A 80 4.29 -12.16 -12.88
N HIS A 81 3.31 -11.88 -12.01
CA HIS A 81 3.42 -12.11 -10.57
C HIS A 81 2.57 -13.32 -10.17
N TYR A 82 3.23 -14.42 -9.85
CA TYR A 82 2.57 -15.58 -9.23
C TYR A 82 2.36 -15.28 -7.74
N GLY A 83 1.14 -14.90 -7.37
CA GLY A 83 0.77 -14.63 -5.98
C GLY A 83 0.64 -15.91 -5.15
N SER A 84 0.69 -15.75 -3.82
CA SER A 84 0.42 -16.83 -2.84
C SER A 84 1.31 -18.07 -2.98
N THR A 85 2.55 -17.89 -3.41
CA THR A 85 3.53 -18.97 -3.58
C THR A 85 4.17 -19.43 -2.27
N SER A 86 3.93 -18.72 -1.16
CA SER A 86 4.44 -19.11 0.16
C SER A 86 3.55 -20.16 0.82
N ASP A 87 4.17 -21.13 1.49
CA ASP A 87 3.48 -22.10 2.36
C ASP A 87 3.14 -21.49 3.74
N ALA A 88 2.76 -20.21 3.74
CA ALA A 88 2.42 -19.47 4.96
C ALA A 88 0.92 -19.60 5.25
N PRO A 89 0.53 -19.82 6.52
CA PRO A 89 -0.89 -19.88 6.87
C PRO A 89 -1.61 -18.59 6.47
N GLY A 90 -2.76 -18.70 5.79
CA GLY A 90 -3.53 -17.54 5.34
C GLY A 90 -3.83 -16.55 6.48
N ALA A 91 -4.14 -17.06 7.68
CA ALA A 91 -4.35 -16.24 8.87
C ALA A 91 -3.12 -15.39 9.25
N MET A 92 -1.90 -15.91 9.06
CA MET A 92 -0.66 -15.16 9.28
C MET A 92 -0.53 -14.02 8.27
N ILE A 93 -0.79 -14.29 6.98
CA ILE A 93 -0.77 -13.29 5.92
C ILE A 93 -1.78 -12.16 6.22
N GLN A 94 -2.99 -12.52 6.64
CA GLN A 94 -4.02 -11.53 6.97
C GLN A 94 -3.66 -10.71 8.23
N ARG A 95 -2.99 -11.29 9.22
CA ARG A 95 -2.46 -10.54 10.38
C ARG A 95 -1.45 -9.49 9.93
N HIS A 96 -0.49 -9.85 9.07
CA HIS A 96 0.49 -8.90 8.56
C HIS A 96 -0.14 -7.78 7.73
N LYS A 97 -1.15 -8.09 6.89
CA LYS A 97 -1.97 -7.09 6.21
C LYS A 97 -2.61 -6.09 7.18
N ALA A 98 -3.23 -6.59 8.24
CA ALA A 98 -3.87 -5.77 9.26
C ALA A 98 -2.85 -4.89 10.00
N ASP A 99 -1.71 -5.47 10.39
CA ASP A 99 -0.67 -4.77 11.15
C ASP A 99 0.02 -3.69 10.29
N GLY A 100 0.28 -3.99 9.00
CA GLY A 100 0.77 -3.03 8.03
C GLY A 100 -0.20 -1.87 7.81
N LEU A 101 -1.49 -2.15 7.61
CA LEU A 101 -2.50 -1.10 7.42
C LEU A 101 -2.64 -0.21 8.66
N LYS A 102 -2.64 -0.81 9.86
CA LYS A 102 -2.66 -0.08 11.14
C LYS A 102 -1.42 0.83 11.27
N ARG A 103 -0.23 0.33 10.94
CA ARG A 103 1.01 1.11 10.94
C ARG A 103 0.93 2.28 9.97
N TYR A 104 0.47 2.03 8.75
CA TYR A 104 0.33 3.04 7.70
C TYR A 104 -0.57 4.20 8.17
N PHE A 105 -1.76 3.90 8.72
CA PHE A 105 -2.66 4.96 9.19
C PHE A 105 -2.14 5.68 10.43
N ARG A 106 -1.43 4.99 11.33
CA ARG A 106 -0.73 5.68 12.44
C ARG A 106 0.30 6.68 11.92
N LYS A 107 0.98 6.37 10.82
CA LYS A 107 2.05 7.20 10.23
C LYS A 107 1.50 8.37 9.40
N PHE A 108 0.44 8.14 8.62
CA PHE A 108 0.00 9.10 7.59
C PHE A 108 -1.38 9.73 7.82
N SER A 109 -2.18 9.34 8.81
CA SER A 109 -3.43 10.03 9.11
C SER A 109 -3.16 11.46 9.57
N LYS A 110 -3.60 12.44 8.78
CA LYS A 110 -3.41 13.88 9.05
C LYS A 110 -4.73 14.49 9.53
N GLY A 111 -4.64 15.32 10.55
CA GLY A 111 -5.81 15.95 11.16
C GLY A 111 -6.59 15.04 12.11
N LEU A 112 -7.44 15.65 12.93
CA LEU A 112 -8.22 14.96 13.97
C LEU A 112 -9.24 13.97 13.38
N PRO A 113 -9.99 14.29 12.30
CA PRO A 113 -10.99 13.36 11.76
C PRO A 113 -10.39 12.04 11.24
N GLU A 114 -9.29 12.09 10.48
CA GLU A 114 -8.65 10.87 9.98
C GLU A 114 -8.05 10.02 11.12
N LYS A 115 -7.52 10.67 12.16
CA LYS A 115 -7.00 9.97 13.34
C LYS A 115 -8.11 9.28 14.13
N LEU A 116 -9.24 9.95 14.37
CA LEU A 116 -10.40 9.36 15.05
C LEU A 116 -11.01 8.22 14.24
N ALA A 117 -11.20 8.43 12.93
CA ALA A 117 -11.70 7.39 12.03
C ALA A 117 -10.77 6.17 12.01
N ALA A 118 -9.45 6.36 11.91
CA ALA A 118 -8.50 5.27 11.97
C ALA A 118 -8.53 4.55 13.32
N ALA A 119 -8.61 5.28 14.44
CA ALA A 119 -8.70 4.68 15.78
C ALA A 119 -9.94 3.79 15.94
N LEU A 120 -11.08 4.22 15.38
CA LEU A 120 -12.34 3.47 15.44
C LEU A 120 -12.37 2.29 14.46
N LEU A 121 -11.90 2.48 13.23
CA LEU A 121 -12.07 1.53 12.13
C LEU A 121 -10.97 0.47 12.07
N MET A 122 -9.72 0.79 12.47
CA MET A 122 -8.61 -0.17 12.38
C MET A 122 -8.83 -1.45 13.22
N PRO A 123 -9.41 -1.41 14.43
CA PRO A 123 -9.77 -2.65 15.16
C PRO A 123 -10.76 -3.52 14.37
N LEU A 124 -11.78 -2.89 13.76
CA LEU A 124 -12.81 -3.59 12.97
C LEU A 124 -12.23 -4.19 11.68
N ILE A 125 -11.45 -3.40 10.93
CA ILE A 125 -10.77 -3.87 9.72
C ILE A 125 -9.77 -4.97 10.05
N GLY A 126 -9.00 -4.81 11.13
CA GLY A 126 -8.07 -5.82 11.60
C GLY A 126 -8.76 -7.13 11.97
N PHE A 127 -9.90 -7.06 12.65
CA PHE A 127 -10.74 -8.22 12.93
C PHE A 127 -11.25 -8.88 11.64
N ALA A 128 -11.85 -8.10 10.73
CA ALA A 128 -12.39 -8.61 9.48
C ALA A 128 -11.33 -9.28 8.59
N LEU A 129 -10.13 -8.71 8.47
CA LEU A 129 -9.03 -9.31 7.72
C LEU A 129 -8.59 -10.64 8.35
N ARG A 130 -8.43 -10.69 9.67
CA ARG A 130 -7.98 -11.90 10.39
C ARG A 130 -8.99 -13.06 10.34
N HIS A 131 -10.25 -12.78 10.03
CA HIS A 131 -11.33 -13.76 9.92
C HIS A 131 -11.83 -13.96 8.48
N ARG A 132 -11.16 -13.40 7.47
CA ARG A 132 -11.36 -13.84 6.08
C ARG A 132 -10.76 -15.23 5.91
N VAL A 133 -11.65 -16.21 5.71
CA VAL A 133 -11.32 -17.57 5.27
C VAL A 133 -10.88 -17.53 3.82
#